data_AF-A0AAW2N0A8-F1
#
_entry.id   AF-A0AAW2N0A8-F1
#
_cell.length_a   1.000
_cell.length_b   1.000
_cell.length_c   1.000
_cell.angle_alpha   90.00
_cell.angle_beta   90.00
_cell.angle_gamma   90.00
#
_symmetry.space_group_name_H-M   'P 1'
#
loop_
_entity.id
_entity.type
_entity.pdbx_description
1 polymer ?
#
loop_
_entity_poly.entity_id
_entity_poly.type
_entity_poly.pdbx_seq_one_letter_code
_entity_poly.pdbx_strand_id
1 'polypeptide(L)'
;MDSRELTPEELEKKKKKEEKAREKELKKIKAAQKAAAAKLQCGILIPDNLRHNNRQLPQSQKKKNAKREAEEENPEDYADPETPIGAKKKLSRQMAKTYNPNAVESSWYEWWKSLISLRRIQKAPNHLLSYISSSGSLLKKKHVLPPPNVTGALHIGHALTAAIQDTIIRWRRMSGYNTLWVPGMDHAGIATQVVVEKKLMREMKLTRHDVGRERFVAEVWKWKNEYGGTILKQLRRLGASLDWTRECFTMDEKRSLAVTEAFVRLHKERLIYRDLRLVNWDCVLRTAISDIEVEHIEIKERTPLRVPGYEKPVEFGVLTSFAYPLEGGLGEIVVATTRVETLLGDTAIAIHPNDPRYSHVHGKFAVHPFNGRKLPIVCDAVLVDMNFGTGAVKITPAHDPNDFEVGKRHNLEFINIFTDDGKINSNGGPEFAGMPRFQARVAVKEALKEKGLYRGDKNNEMRLGICSRSNDVVEPLIKPQWYVNCKSMAEQGLDAVINDTNQKMEIIPKQYVAEWQRVCIMLEDDELKEVGVYDKQWVVARNEEEAQKEASKKFSGKKFRLFQDPDVLDTWFSSGLFPLSVLGWPDDTEDLRAFYPTSVLETGHDILFFWLLEW
;
A
#
# COMPACT_ATOMS: atom_id res chain seq x y z
N MET A 1 21.37 -46.14 6.70
CA MET A 1 19.96 -45.76 6.98
C MET A 1 19.69 -46.20 8.41
N ASP A 2 19.96 -45.33 9.37
CA ASP A 2 19.72 -45.60 10.79
C ASP A 2 18.31 -45.13 11.16
N SER A 3 17.45 -46.07 11.52
CA SER A 3 16.12 -45.80 12.08
C SER A 3 16.28 -45.47 13.56
N ARG A 4 16.33 -44.17 13.89
CA ARG A 4 16.30 -43.70 15.28
C ARG A 4 14.91 -44.01 15.87
N GLU A 5 14.84 -44.92 16.84
CA GLU A 5 13.60 -45.20 17.58
C GLU A 5 13.21 -43.96 18.41
N LEU A 6 11.96 -43.51 18.23
CA LEU A 6 11.40 -42.36 18.94
C LEU A 6 11.25 -42.68 20.43
N THR A 7 11.61 -41.72 21.27
CA THR A 7 11.45 -41.86 22.73
C THR A 7 9.97 -41.91 23.14
N PRO A 8 9.61 -42.50 24.29
CA PRO A 8 8.23 -42.59 24.76
C PRO A 8 7.51 -41.22 24.84
N GLU A 9 8.22 -40.16 25.23
CA GLU A 9 7.70 -38.78 25.25
C GLU A 9 7.43 -38.21 23.85
N GLU A 10 8.28 -38.54 22.87
CA GLU A 10 8.08 -38.10 21.48
C GLU A 10 6.90 -38.81 20.83
N LEU A 11 6.69 -40.09 21.15
CA LEU A 11 5.51 -40.87 20.75
C LEU A 11 4.23 -40.30 21.35
N GLU A 12 4.25 -39.86 22.61
CA GLU A 12 3.08 -39.25 23.26
C GLU A 12 2.76 -37.86 22.68
N LYS A 13 3.78 -37.04 22.42
CA LYS A 13 3.61 -35.74 21.73
C LYS A 13 3.07 -35.92 20.31
N LYS A 14 3.54 -36.94 19.58
CA LYS A 14 3.05 -37.27 18.24
C LYS A 14 1.58 -37.70 18.27
N LYS A 15 1.19 -38.57 19.22
CA LYS A 15 -0.22 -38.98 19.42
C LYS A 15 -1.13 -37.79 19.73
N LYS A 16 -0.74 -36.91 20.66
CA LYS A 16 -1.52 -35.69 20.99
C LYS A 16 -1.64 -34.73 19.80
N LYS A 17 -0.61 -34.64 18.95
CA LYS A 17 -0.63 -33.81 17.73
C LYS A 17 -1.55 -34.40 16.66
N GLU A 18 -1.53 -35.72 16.48
CA GLU A 18 -2.43 -36.43 15.55
C GLU A 18 -3.89 -36.39 16.02
N GLU A 19 -4.15 -36.48 17.32
CA GLU A 19 -5.49 -36.36 17.90
C GLU A 19 -6.08 -34.95 17.71
N LYS A 20 -5.29 -33.89 17.97
CA LYS A 20 -5.67 -32.51 17.66
C LYS A 20 -5.91 -32.29 16.17
N ALA A 21 -5.13 -32.92 15.29
CA ALA A 21 -5.34 -32.83 13.85
C ALA A 21 -6.67 -33.48 13.43
N ARG A 22 -6.97 -34.68 13.95
CA ARG A 22 -8.25 -35.38 13.70
C ARG A 22 -9.44 -34.58 14.22
N GLU A 23 -9.34 -33.97 15.39
CA GLU A 23 -10.43 -33.16 15.95
C GLU A 23 -10.69 -31.89 15.09
N LYS A 24 -9.63 -31.28 14.54
CA LYS A 24 -9.72 -30.14 13.64
C LYS A 24 -10.33 -30.52 12.28
N GLU A 25 -9.98 -31.70 11.75
CA GLU A 25 -10.58 -32.28 10.55
C GLU A 25 -12.09 -32.53 10.74
N LEU A 26 -12.47 -33.12 11.88
CA LEU A 26 -13.86 -33.43 12.21
C LEU A 26 -14.71 -32.17 12.36
N LYS A 27 -14.15 -31.10 12.95
CA LYS A 27 -14.79 -29.78 13.03
C LYS A 27 -14.99 -29.14 11.64
N LYS A 28 -14.02 -29.28 10.72
CA LYS A 28 -14.17 -28.82 9.33
C LYS A 28 -15.25 -29.59 8.58
N ILE A 29 -15.31 -30.91 8.73
CA ILE A 29 -16.34 -31.75 8.09
C ILE A 29 -17.73 -31.38 8.61
N LYS A 30 -17.90 -31.22 9.93
CA LYS A 30 -19.19 -30.77 10.51
C LYS A 30 -19.59 -29.37 10.04
N ALA A 31 -18.64 -28.44 9.89
CA ALA A 31 -18.92 -27.11 9.36
C ALA A 31 -19.32 -27.16 7.88
N ALA A 32 -18.65 -27.99 7.07
CA ALA A 32 -18.99 -28.20 5.66
C ALA A 32 -20.37 -28.86 5.47
N GLN A 33 -20.71 -29.86 6.31
CA GLN A 33 -22.03 -30.48 6.32
C GLN A 33 -23.13 -29.49 6.72
N LYS A 34 -22.88 -28.62 7.72
CA LYS A 34 -23.83 -27.58 8.13
C LYS A 34 -24.03 -26.52 7.04
N ALA A 35 -22.97 -26.16 6.32
CA ALA A 35 -23.04 -25.26 5.17
C ALA A 35 -23.74 -25.89 3.96
N ALA A 36 -23.55 -27.19 3.71
CA ALA A 36 -24.24 -27.93 2.66
C ALA A 36 -25.74 -28.09 2.97
N ALA A 37 -26.10 -28.38 4.23
CA ALA A 37 -27.50 -28.44 4.67
C ALA A 37 -28.20 -27.08 4.56
N ALA A 38 -27.51 -25.98 4.89
CA ALA A 38 -28.03 -24.62 4.71
C ALA A 38 -28.24 -24.25 3.23
N LYS A 39 -27.39 -24.76 2.32
CA LYS A 39 -27.55 -24.59 0.86
C LYS A 39 -28.71 -25.42 0.30
N LEU A 40 -28.93 -26.63 0.82
CA LEU A 40 -30.08 -27.49 0.46
C LEU A 40 -31.41 -26.90 0.95
N GLN A 41 -31.43 -26.16 2.06
CA GLN A 41 -32.61 -25.42 2.51
C GLN A 41 -32.90 -24.14 1.70
N CYS A 42 -31.92 -23.59 0.97
CA CYS A 42 -32.09 -22.38 0.15
C CYS A 42 -32.39 -22.67 -1.33
N GLY A 43 -32.52 -23.93 -1.74
CA GLY A 43 -32.77 -24.27 -3.15
C GLY A 43 -33.64 -25.50 -3.31
N ILE A 44 -34.96 -25.29 -3.40
CA ILE A 44 -35.91 -25.98 -4.30
C ILE A 44 -37.13 -25.03 -4.46
N LEU A 45 -37.26 -24.46 -5.66
CA LEU A 45 -38.54 -24.18 -6.32
C LEU A 45 -38.93 -25.49 -7.02
N ILE A 46 -40.11 -26.10 -6.81
CA ILE A 46 -41.07 -26.65 -7.81
C ILE A 46 -42.42 -27.07 -7.10
N PRO A 47 -43.54 -27.45 -7.76
CA PRO A 47 -44.80 -26.69 -7.88
C PRO A 47 -46.05 -27.38 -7.25
N ASP A 48 -47.20 -26.72 -7.38
CA ASP A 48 -48.53 -27.23 -7.01
C ASP A 48 -48.89 -28.58 -7.65
N ASN A 49 -49.29 -29.53 -6.80
CA ASN A 49 -50.32 -30.58 -6.96
C ASN A 49 -49.87 -31.92 -6.37
N LEU A 50 -50.58 -32.40 -5.34
CA LEU A 50 -51.22 -33.73 -5.27
C LEU A 50 -51.78 -34.01 -3.87
N ARG A 51 -53.12 -34.13 -3.82
CA ARG A 51 -53.90 -34.71 -2.73
C ARG A 51 -53.70 -36.23 -2.67
N HIS A 52 -53.60 -36.79 -1.45
CA HIS A 52 -54.37 -37.95 -0.92
C HIS A 52 -53.60 -38.90 0.02
N ASN A 53 -54.22 -39.07 1.19
CA ASN A 53 -54.44 -40.30 1.98
C ASN A 53 -53.32 -41.09 2.69
N ASN A 54 -53.56 -41.19 4.01
CA ASN A 54 -53.49 -42.38 4.87
C ASN A 54 -52.12 -42.94 5.32
N ARG A 55 -51.77 -42.77 6.61
CA ARG A 55 -51.99 -43.79 7.67
C ARG A 55 -51.46 -43.37 9.06
N GLN A 56 -52.19 -43.86 10.07
CA GLN A 56 -52.11 -43.66 11.52
C GLN A 56 -50.78 -44.02 12.21
N LEU A 57 -50.49 -43.33 13.32
CA LEU A 57 -49.80 -43.86 14.52
C LEU A 57 -50.38 -43.16 15.79
N PRO A 58 -50.33 -43.79 17.00
CA PRO A 58 -51.43 -43.77 17.97
C PRO A 58 -51.30 -42.77 19.13
N GLN A 59 -52.46 -42.47 19.71
CA GLN A 59 -52.69 -41.66 20.90
C GLN A 59 -52.15 -42.30 22.19
N SER A 60 -51.42 -41.51 23.00
CA SER A 60 -51.49 -41.44 24.47
C SER A 60 -50.63 -40.22 24.87
N GLN A 61 -50.99 -39.28 25.75
CA GLN A 61 -51.90 -39.26 26.89
C GLN A 61 -52.54 -37.87 27.02
N LYS A 62 -53.85 -37.84 27.29
CA LYS A 62 -54.55 -36.69 27.88
C LYS A 62 -54.25 -36.63 29.38
N LYS A 63 -53.84 -35.48 29.91
CA LYS A 63 -54.62 -34.74 30.94
C LYS A 63 -53.95 -33.43 31.40
N LYS A 64 -54.71 -32.35 31.17
CA LYS A 64 -54.91 -31.15 32.02
C LYS A 64 -53.75 -30.15 32.17
N ASN A 65 -53.84 -29.07 31.39
CA ASN A 65 -54.45 -27.85 31.92
C ASN A 65 -55.02 -26.98 30.80
N ALA A 66 -56.33 -26.73 30.90
CA ALA A 66 -57.05 -25.76 30.10
C ALA A 66 -56.81 -24.36 30.68
N LYS A 67 -56.12 -23.51 29.93
CA LYS A 67 -56.34 -22.05 29.77
C LYS A 67 -55.11 -21.41 29.13
N ARG A 68 -55.18 -21.27 27.82
CA ARG A 68 -54.93 -20.03 27.09
C ARG A 68 -55.43 -20.31 25.68
N GLU A 69 -56.42 -19.56 25.26
CA GLU A 69 -56.79 -19.43 23.86
C GLU A 69 -55.48 -19.18 23.10
N ALA A 70 -54.99 -20.17 22.37
CA ALA A 70 -54.13 -19.88 21.26
C ALA A 70 -55.09 -19.31 20.22
N GLU A 71 -55.21 -17.98 20.19
CA GLU A 71 -55.58 -17.29 18.97
C GLU A 71 -54.80 -17.98 17.85
N GLU A 72 -55.50 -18.50 16.84
CA GLU A 72 -54.88 -18.92 15.59
C GLU A 72 -54.23 -17.67 15.00
N GLU A 73 -52.99 -17.40 15.41
CA GLU A 73 -52.18 -16.29 14.93
C GLU A 73 -51.95 -16.53 13.43
N ASN A 74 -52.70 -15.82 12.59
CA ASN A 74 -52.51 -15.86 11.15
C ASN A 74 -51.10 -15.29 10.86
N PRO A 75 -50.17 -16.08 10.27
CA PRO A 75 -48.83 -15.61 9.97
C PRO A 75 -48.79 -14.34 9.11
N GLU A 76 -49.86 -14.09 8.33
CA GLU A 76 -50.03 -12.89 7.50
C GLU A 76 -50.19 -11.60 8.32
N ASP A 77 -50.71 -11.66 9.56
CA ASP A 77 -50.91 -10.47 10.39
C ASP A 77 -49.58 -9.84 10.86
N TYR A 78 -48.49 -10.60 10.80
CA TYR A 78 -47.13 -10.20 11.18
C TYR A 78 -46.22 -9.98 9.96
N ALA A 79 -46.68 -10.29 8.75
CA ALA A 79 -45.92 -10.07 7.53
C ALA A 79 -46.10 -8.63 7.04
N ASP A 80 -44.99 -7.94 6.76
CA ASP A 80 -45.05 -6.62 6.16
C ASP A 80 -45.62 -6.73 4.73
N PRO A 81 -46.64 -5.93 4.36
CA PRO A 81 -47.16 -5.90 2.99
C PRO A 81 -46.09 -5.50 1.98
N GLU A 82 -46.28 -5.91 0.72
CA GLU A 82 -45.37 -5.52 -0.35
C GLU A 82 -45.29 -3.99 -0.46
N THR A 83 -44.06 -3.50 -0.29
CA THR A 83 -43.73 -2.08 -0.34
C THR A 83 -43.07 -1.79 -1.69
N PRO A 84 -43.62 -0.86 -2.50
CA PRO A 84 -42.97 -0.41 -3.72
C PRO A 84 -41.55 0.12 -3.46
N ILE A 85 -40.63 -0.13 -4.38
CA ILE A 85 -39.23 0.28 -4.26
C ILE A 85 -39.14 1.80 -4.04
N GLY A 86 -38.43 2.22 -2.99
CA GLY A 86 -38.22 3.63 -2.65
C GLY A 86 -39.38 4.31 -1.91
N ALA A 87 -40.50 3.63 -1.68
CA ALA A 87 -41.60 4.10 -0.84
C ALA A 87 -41.36 3.80 0.64
N LYS A 88 -41.97 4.59 1.53
CA LYS A 88 -41.90 4.32 2.97
C LYS A 88 -42.49 2.93 3.24
N LYS A 89 -41.77 2.14 4.03
CA LYS A 89 -42.14 0.77 4.38
C LYS A 89 -43.57 0.70 4.93
N LYS A 90 -44.39 -0.19 4.35
CA LYS A 90 -45.69 -0.57 4.90
C LYS A 90 -45.46 -1.56 6.04
N LEU A 91 -46.06 -1.29 7.19
CA LEU A 91 -45.89 -2.12 8.38
C LEU A 91 -47.02 -3.15 8.48
N SER A 92 -46.70 -4.31 9.02
CA SER A 92 -47.69 -5.31 9.44
C SER A 92 -48.75 -4.73 10.39
N ARG A 93 -49.92 -5.38 10.44
CA ARG A 93 -51.01 -4.96 11.35
C ARG A 93 -50.65 -5.20 12.81
N GLN A 94 -49.90 -6.26 13.08
CA GLN A 94 -49.44 -6.61 14.42
C GLN A 94 -47.92 -6.71 14.49
N MET A 95 -47.35 -6.39 15.65
CA MET A 95 -45.92 -6.57 15.91
C MET A 95 -45.61 -8.05 16.13
N ALA A 96 -44.60 -8.57 15.42
CA ALA A 96 -44.08 -9.91 15.66
C ALA A 96 -43.54 -10.05 17.09
N LYS A 97 -43.72 -11.24 17.68
CA LYS A 97 -43.25 -11.56 19.05
C LYS A 97 -41.72 -11.52 19.18
N THR A 98 -41.00 -11.77 18.09
CA THR A 98 -39.54 -11.77 18.06
C THR A 98 -39.02 -10.78 17.02
N TYR A 99 -37.93 -10.09 17.35
CA TYR A 99 -37.28 -9.18 16.41
C TYR A 99 -36.64 -9.97 15.27
N ASN A 100 -37.03 -9.65 14.03
CA ASN A 100 -36.44 -10.20 12.83
C ASN A 100 -35.80 -9.06 12.01
N PRO A 101 -34.46 -8.92 12.02
CA PRO A 101 -33.78 -7.83 11.32
C PRO A 101 -34.00 -7.86 9.81
N ASN A 102 -34.09 -9.05 9.18
CA ASN A 102 -34.32 -9.15 7.74
C ASN A 102 -35.68 -8.58 7.35
N ALA A 103 -36.72 -8.91 8.13
CA ALA A 103 -38.05 -8.34 7.95
C ALA A 103 -37.98 -6.83 8.18
N VAL A 104 -37.43 -6.39 9.32
CA VAL A 104 -37.39 -4.97 9.70
C VAL A 104 -36.64 -4.14 8.67
N GLU A 105 -35.38 -4.45 8.35
CA GLU A 105 -34.51 -3.68 7.46
C GLU A 105 -34.99 -3.63 6.00
N SER A 106 -35.81 -4.61 5.58
CA SER A 106 -36.36 -4.65 4.22
C SER A 106 -37.03 -3.31 3.85
N SER A 107 -36.84 -2.87 2.61
CA SER A 107 -37.43 -1.64 2.04
C SER A 107 -36.98 -0.29 2.65
N TRP A 108 -36.49 -0.24 3.90
CA TRP A 108 -36.06 1.02 4.52
C TRP A 108 -34.91 1.69 3.79
N TYR A 109 -33.92 0.91 3.36
CA TYR A 109 -32.73 1.48 2.75
C TYR A 109 -33.04 2.19 1.42
N GLU A 110 -33.86 1.57 0.56
CA GLU A 110 -34.29 2.18 -0.70
C GLU A 110 -35.12 3.44 -0.45
N TRP A 111 -35.95 3.47 0.61
CA TRP A 111 -36.65 4.69 1.02
C TRP A 111 -35.72 5.78 1.55
N TRP A 112 -34.71 5.43 2.37
CA TRP A 112 -33.72 6.42 2.83
C TRP A 112 -32.93 7.00 1.66
N LYS A 113 -32.54 6.16 0.70
CA LYS A 113 -31.85 6.57 -0.52
C LYS A 113 -32.70 7.54 -1.35
N SER A 114 -34.00 7.27 -1.50
CA SER A 114 -34.91 8.18 -2.21
C SER A 114 -35.02 9.53 -1.50
N LEU A 115 -35.16 9.54 -0.17
CA LEU A 115 -35.23 10.78 0.63
C LEU A 115 -33.93 11.60 0.58
N ILE A 116 -32.77 10.96 0.67
CA ILE A 116 -31.46 11.63 0.61
C ILE A 116 -31.28 12.26 -0.77
N SER A 117 -31.64 11.55 -1.85
CA SER A 117 -31.63 12.08 -3.22
C SER A 117 -32.58 13.27 -3.38
N LEU A 118 -33.79 13.20 -2.84
CA LEU A 118 -34.80 14.26 -2.91
C LEU A 118 -34.40 15.54 -2.15
N ARG A 119 -33.69 15.44 -1.02
CA ARG A 119 -33.16 16.61 -0.29
C ARG A 119 -32.18 17.43 -1.11
N ARG A 120 -31.52 16.84 -2.11
CA ARG A 120 -30.69 17.57 -3.08
C ARG A 120 -31.53 18.36 -4.09
N ILE A 121 -32.64 17.79 -4.56
CA ILE A 121 -33.55 18.42 -5.53
C ILE A 121 -34.32 19.59 -4.90
N GLN A 122 -34.66 19.50 -3.61
CA GLN A 122 -35.35 20.57 -2.87
C GLN A 122 -34.46 21.78 -2.48
N LYS A 123 -33.32 22.01 -3.14
CA LYS A 123 -32.80 23.37 -3.34
C LYS A 123 -33.54 24.07 -4.49
N ALA A 124 -34.84 24.28 -4.28
CA ALA A 124 -35.71 25.31 -4.89
C ALA A 124 -37.11 25.11 -4.29
N PRO A 125 -37.39 25.73 -3.13
CA PRO A 125 -37.93 27.07 -3.17
C PRO A 125 -37.26 28.03 -2.19
N ASN A 126 -37.11 29.28 -2.63
CA ASN A 126 -36.59 30.45 -1.92
C ASN A 126 -37.27 30.82 -0.58
N HIS A 127 -38.05 29.94 0.06
CA HIS A 127 -38.82 30.27 1.26
C HIS A 127 -38.34 29.61 2.57
N LEU A 128 -37.41 28.66 2.53
CA LEU A 128 -36.78 28.11 3.75
C LEU A 128 -35.34 28.61 3.98
N LEU A 129 -34.68 29.14 2.93
CA LEU A 129 -33.45 29.91 3.08
C LEU A 129 -33.73 31.31 3.67
N SER A 130 -34.91 31.90 3.47
CA SER A 130 -35.24 33.22 4.01
C SER A 130 -35.57 33.22 5.51
N TYR A 131 -35.98 32.09 6.08
CA TYR A 131 -36.28 32.00 7.52
C TYR A 131 -35.07 31.58 8.38
N ILE A 132 -34.01 31.06 7.75
CA ILE A 132 -32.78 30.58 8.41
C ILE A 132 -31.58 31.49 8.10
N SER A 133 -31.66 32.35 7.08
CA SER A 133 -30.63 33.37 6.76
C SER A 133 -30.62 34.56 7.73
N SER A 134 -31.60 34.68 8.64
CA SER A 134 -31.70 35.80 9.59
C SER A 134 -30.97 35.54 10.92
N SER A 135 -30.55 34.29 11.16
CA SER A 135 -29.70 33.90 12.30
C SER A 135 -28.38 33.39 11.73
N GLY A 136 -27.37 34.27 11.68
CA GLY A 136 -26.03 33.91 11.23
C GLY A 136 -25.54 32.61 11.90
N SER A 137 -24.90 31.75 11.08
CA SER A 137 -24.37 30.41 11.41
C SER A 137 -25.37 29.24 11.28
N LEU A 138 -25.54 28.76 10.04
CA LEU A 138 -25.83 27.34 9.84
C LEU A 138 -24.56 26.57 10.20
N LEU A 139 -24.54 25.93 11.37
CA LEU A 139 -23.46 25.05 11.79
C LEU A 139 -23.32 23.89 10.78
N LYS A 140 -22.16 23.75 10.15
CA LYS A 140 -21.87 22.70 9.13
C LYS A 140 -20.93 21.66 9.75
N LYS A 141 -21.22 20.37 9.56
CA LYS A 141 -20.32 19.27 9.97
C LYS A 141 -20.12 18.32 8.81
N LYS A 142 -18.88 17.96 8.55
CA LYS A 142 -18.48 17.29 7.31
C LYS A 142 -17.58 16.13 7.65
N HIS A 143 -17.85 15.01 7.00
CA HIS A 143 -17.09 13.80 7.18
C HIS A 143 -16.82 13.20 5.81
N VAL A 144 -15.57 12.83 5.55
CA VAL A 144 -15.20 12.15 4.31
C VAL A 144 -14.95 10.70 4.69
N LEU A 145 -15.64 9.78 4.02
CA LEU A 145 -15.33 8.35 4.14
C LEU A 145 -13.94 8.13 3.52
N PRO A 146 -12.99 7.53 4.24
CA PRO A 146 -11.78 6.98 3.61
C PRO A 146 -12.21 6.04 2.49
N PRO A 147 -11.90 6.34 1.22
CA PRO A 147 -12.41 5.55 0.11
C PRO A 147 -11.82 4.13 0.19
N PRO A 148 -12.63 3.06 0.35
CA PRO A 148 -12.11 1.69 0.39
C PRO A 148 -11.41 1.32 -0.92
N ASN A 149 -10.32 0.56 -0.79
CA ASN A 149 -9.53 0.04 -1.91
C ASN A 149 -10.33 -0.98 -2.73
N VAL A 150 -10.25 -0.94 -4.06
CA VAL A 150 -10.90 -1.91 -4.95
C VAL A 150 -10.09 -3.21 -5.10
N THR A 151 -9.61 -3.77 -3.99
CA THR A 151 -8.78 -4.99 -3.93
C THR A 151 -9.57 -6.25 -3.54
N GLY A 152 -10.85 -6.11 -3.19
CA GLY A 152 -11.70 -7.22 -2.78
C GLY A 152 -13.03 -6.78 -2.18
N ALA A 153 -13.70 -7.71 -1.50
CA ALA A 153 -14.90 -7.41 -0.71
C ALA A 153 -14.53 -6.82 0.66
N LEU A 154 -15.42 -5.97 1.21
CA LEU A 154 -15.25 -5.40 2.54
C LEU A 154 -15.27 -6.47 3.63
N HIS A 155 -14.45 -6.27 4.66
CA HIS A 155 -14.36 -7.09 5.87
C HIS A 155 -14.81 -6.31 7.13
N ILE A 156 -14.78 -6.96 8.29
CA ILE A 156 -15.32 -6.39 9.55
C ILE A 156 -14.69 -5.05 9.96
N GLY A 157 -13.40 -4.84 9.70
CA GLY A 157 -12.74 -3.53 9.89
C GLY A 157 -13.44 -2.39 9.13
N HIS A 158 -13.77 -2.59 7.85
CA HIS A 158 -14.52 -1.59 7.08
C HIS A 158 -15.93 -1.36 7.64
N ALA A 159 -16.58 -2.41 8.15
CA ALA A 159 -17.88 -2.29 8.78
C ALA A 159 -17.82 -1.48 10.08
N LEU A 160 -16.74 -1.62 10.86
CA LEU A 160 -16.49 -0.83 12.07
C LEU A 160 -16.35 0.67 11.73
N THR A 161 -15.45 1.01 10.79
CA THR A 161 -15.26 2.38 10.30
C THR A 161 -16.59 2.96 9.81
N ALA A 162 -17.26 2.29 8.88
CA ALA A 162 -18.54 2.78 8.33
C ALA A 162 -19.62 2.97 9.41
N ALA A 163 -19.69 2.10 10.43
CA ALA A 163 -20.66 2.21 11.52
C ALA A 163 -20.38 3.43 12.42
N ILE A 164 -19.13 3.69 12.76
CA ILE A 164 -18.73 4.86 13.56
C ILE A 164 -19.07 6.15 12.80
N GLN A 165 -18.67 6.23 11.54
CA GLN A 165 -18.91 7.40 10.70
C GLN A 165 -20.41 7.67 10.47
N ASP A 166 -21.19 6.62 10.16
CA ASP A 166 -22.64 6.76 9.96
C ASP A 166 -23.32 7.22 11.25
N THR A 167 -22.86 6.75 12.41
CA THR A 167 -23.37 7.18 13.72
C THR A 167 -23.12 8.69 13.93
N ILE A 168 -21.90 9.17 13.68
CA ILE A 168 -21.56 10.58 13.79
C ILE A 168 -22.40 11.42 12.82
N ILE A 169 -22.51 10.99 11.57
CA ILE A 169 -23.28 11.69 10.54
C ILE A 169 -24.76 11.77 10.89
N ARG A 170 -25.38 10.66 11.30
CA ARG A 170 -26.78 10.63 11.72
C ARG A 170 -27.02 11.51 12.93
N TRP A 171 -26.18 11.40 13.94
CA TRP A 171 -26.28 12.25 15.13
C TRP A 171 -26.22 13.73 14.78
N ARG A 172 -25.22 14.17 14.00
CA ARG A 172 -25.10 15.58 13.59
C ARG A 172 -26.26 16.04 12.71
N ARG A 173 -26.71 15.19 11.77
CA ARG A 173 -27.89 15.47 10.93
C ARG A 173 -29.15 15.66 11.77
N MET A 174 -29.32 14.85 12.81
CA MET A 174 -30.44 14.96 13.75
C MET A 174 -30.29 16.16 14.69
N SER A 175 -29.07 16.60 14.98
CA SER A 175 -28.78 17.84 15.72
C SER A 175 -28.92 19.12 14.88
N GLY A 176 -29.49 19.05 13.67
CA GLY A 176 -29.74 20.22 12.81
C GLY A 176 -28.57 20.67 11.94
N TYR A 177 -27.44 19.95 11.93
CA TYR A 177 -26.31 20.29 11.08
C TYR A 177 -26.55 19.89 9.62
N ASN A 178 -26.08 20.72 8.69
CA ASN A 178 -25.94 20.29 7.31
C ASN A 178 -24.74 19.33 7.20
N THR A 179 -25.02 18.06 6.90
CA THR A 179 -24.05 16.96 6.90
C THR A 179 -23.79 16.45 5.49
N LEU A 180 -22.52 16.25 5.17
CA LEU A 180 -22.06 15.63 3.93
C LEU A 180 -21.19 14.42 4.27
N TRP A 181 -21.51 13.28 3.66
CA TRP A 181 -20.73 12.04 3.73
C TRP A 181 -20.73 11.39 2.36
N VAL A 182 -19.61 11.50 1.66
CA VAL A 182 -19.49 11.12 0.24
C VAL A 182 -18.95 9.68 0.12
N PRO A 183 -19.61 8.79 -0.64
CA PRO A 183 -19.05 7.49 -0.97
C PRO A 183 -17.96 7.63 -2.03
N GLY A 184 -16.87 6.89 -1.86
CA GLY A 184 -15.80 6.80 -2.83
C GLY A 184 -15.18 5.43 -2.88
N MET A 185 -14.34 5.19 -3.88
CA MET A 185 -13.50 4.01 -4.02
C MET A 185 -12.12 4.43 -4.47
N ASP A 186 -11.10 3.77 -3.92
CA ASP A 186 -9.72 3.99 -4.32
C ASP A 186 -9.25 2.89 -5.29
N HIS A 187 -8.68 3.29 -6.42
CA HIS A 187 -8.01 2.42 -7.37
C HIS A 187 -6.89 1.59 -6.76
N ALA A 188 -6.26 2.06 -5.67
CA ALA A 188 -5.23 1.34 -4.93
C ALA A 188 -4.00 0.89 -5.76
N GLY A 189 -3.77 1.54 -6.92
CA GLY A 189 -2.65 1.34 -7.85
C GLY A 189 -2.05 -0.06 -7.83
N ILE A 190 -0.85 -0.17 -7.26
CA ILE A 190 -0.06 -1.40 -7.21
C ILE A 190 -0.76 -2.55 -6.46
N ALA A 191 -1.58 -2.27 -5.44
CA ALA A 191 -2.33 -3.30 -4.72
C ALA A 191 -3.38 -3.96 -5.63
N THR A 192 -4.11 -3.16 -6.42
CA THR A 192 -5.04 -3.70 -7.41
C THR A 192 -4.31 -4.43 -8.53
N GLN A 193 -3.19 -3.88 -9.02
CA GLN A 193 -2.36 -4.53 -10.03
C GLN A 193 -1.94 -5.94 -9.57
N VAL A 194 -1.40 -6.09 -8.36
CA VAL A 194 -0.93 -7.39 -7.85
C VAL A 194 -2.08 -8.40 -7.71
N VAL A 195 -3.26 -7.96 -7.27
CA VAL A 195 -4.42 -8.85 -7.16
C VAL A 195 -4.90 -9.32 -8.54
N VAL A 196 -4.92 -8.43 -9.53
CA VAL A 196 -5.28 -8.77 -10.93
C VAL A 196 -4.21 -9.68 -11.56
N GLU A 197 -2.93 -9.44 -11.32
CA GLU A 197 -1.85 -10.32 -11.75
C GLU A 197 -1.97 -11.73 -11.16
N LYS A 198 -2.25 -11.83 -9.85
CA LYS A 198 -2.49 -13.13 -9.19
C LYS A 198 -3.71 -13.84 -9.77
N LYS A 199 -4.76 -13.10 -10.14
CA LYS A 199 -5.94 -13.66 -10.84
C LYS A 199 -5.55 -14.20 -12.22
N LEU A 200 -4.86 -13.40 -13.04
CA LEU A 200 -4.42 -13.82 -14.37
C LEU A 200 -3.51 -15.05 -14.33
N MET A 201 -2.58 -15.09 -13.38
CA MET A 201 -1.69 -16.24 -13.20
C MET A 201 -2.47 -17.49 -12.75
N ARG A 202 -3.49 -17.34 -11.90
CA ARG A 202 -4.32 -18.47 -11.43
C ARG A 202 -5.24 -19.01 -12.52
N GLU A 203 -5.89 -18.12 -13.28
CA GLU A 203 -6.93 -18.48 -14.24
C GLU A 203 -6.37 -18.82 -15.62
N MET A 204 -5.35 -18.08 -16.08
CA MET A 204 -4.82 -18.17 -17.44
C MET A 204 -3.35 -18.62 -17.47
N LYS A 205 -2.65 -18.68 -16.33
CA LYS A 205 -1.19 -18.92 -16.26
C LYS A 205 -0.38 -17.94 -17.10
N LEU A 206 -0.87 -16.71 -17.24
CA LEU A 206 -0.22 -15.62 -17.93
C LEU A 206 0.22 -14.55 -16.93
N THR A 207 1.33 -13.90 -17.22
CA THR A 207 1.82 -12.72 -16.51
C THR A 207 1.29 -11.43 -17.14
N ARG A 208 1.42 -10.29 -16.45
CA ARG A 208 1.08 -8.97 -17.04
C ARG A 208 1.87 -8.66 -18.31
N HIS A 209 3.07 -9.22 -18.44
CA HIS A 209 3.93 -9.00 -19.60
C HIS A 209 3.45 -9.80 -20.80
N ASP A 210 2.91 -11.00 -20.59
CA ASP A 210 2.39 -11.85 -21.66
C ASP A 210 1.12 -11.26 -22.29
N VAL A 211 0.29 -10.57 -21.50
CA VAL A 211 -0.96 -9.97 -21.99
C VAL A 211 -0.78 -8.57 -22.58
N GLY A 212 0.28 -7.86 -22.20
CA GLY A 212 0.54 -6.48 -22.62
C GLY A 212 -0.29 -5.41 -21.87
N ARG A 213 0.15 -4.15 -21.94
CA ARG A 213 -0.39 -3.02 -21.15
C ARG A 213 -1.88 -2.78 -21.36
N GLU A 214 -2.33 -2.64 -22.61
CA GLU A 214 -3.72 -2.29 -22.93
C GLU A 214 -4.71 -3.34 -22.40
N ARG A 215 -4.41 -4.62 -22.67
CA ARG A 215 -5.24 -5.74 -22.21
C ARG A 215 -5.21 -5.87 -20.69
N PHE A 216 -4.04 -5.69 -20.07
CA PHE A 216 -3.94 -5.70 -18.61
C PHE A 216 -4.79 -4.60 -17.97
N VAL A 217 -4.73 -3.37 -18.48
CA VAL A 217 -5.56 -2.24 -18.00
C VAL A 217 -7.05 -2.56 -18.16
N ALA A 218 -7.47 -3.18 -19.26
CA ALA A 218 -8.86 -3.60 -19.44
C ALA A 218 -9.32 -4.62 -18.37
N GLU A 219 -8.46 -5.58 -18.01
CA GLU A 219 -8.76 -6.53 -16.91
C GLU A 219 -8.82 -5.85 -15.54
N VAL A 220 -7.97 -4.84 -15.29
CA VAL A 220 -8.05 -4.01 -14.07
C VAL A 220 -9.38 -3.27 -14.00
N TRP A 221 -9.86 -2.68 -15.09
CA TRP A 221 -11.17 -2.02 -15.12
C TRP A 221 -12.32 -3.00 -14.92
N LYS A 222 -12.23 -4.21 -15.48
CA LYS A 222 -13.22 -5.28 -15.25
C LYS A 222 -13.28 -5.67 -13.77
N TRP A 223 -12.12 -5.87 -13.15
CA TRP A 223 -12.00 -6.11 -11.71
C TRP A 223 -12.62 -4.97 -10.90
N LYS A 224 -12.29 -3.71 -11.24
CA LYS A 224 -12.84 -2.53 -10.58
C LYS A 224 -14.37 -2.51 -10.63
N ASN A 225 -14.96 -2.83 -11.76
CA ASN A 225 -16.42 -2.79 -11.92
C ASN A 225 -17.12 -3.90 -11.12
N GLU A 226 -16.52 -5.10 -11.06
CA GLU A 226 -17.04 -6.23 -10.28
C GLU A 226 -16.97 -5.97 -8.77
N TYR A 227 -15.77 -5.63 -8.27
CA TYR A 227 -15.54 -5.44 -6.84
C TYR A 227 -16.05 -4.11 -6.33
N GLY A 228 -15.96 -3.04 -7.12
CA GLY A 228 -16.60 -1.76 -6.81
C GLY A 228 -18.11 -1.93 -6.62
N GLY A 229 -18.77 -2.67 -7.52
CA GLY A 229 -20.20 -3.00 -7.34
C GLY A 229 -20.49 -3.77 -6.05
N THR A 230 -19.58 -4.64 -5.62
CA THR A 230 -19.71 -5.42 -4.37
C THR A 230 -19.55 -4.54 -3.13
N ILE A 231 -18.51 -3.69 -3.09
CA ILE A 231 -18.25 -2.75 -2.01
C ILE A 231 -19.47 -1.84 -1.76
N LEU A 232 -20.00 -1.26 -2.83
CA LEU A 232 -21.15 -0.38 -2.73
C LEU A 232 -22.41 -1.13 -2.25
N LYS A 233 -22.62 -2.38 -2.66
CA LYS A 233 -23.72 -3.22 -2.14
C LYS A 233 -23.55 -3.51 -0.64
N GLN A 234 -22.33 -3.78 -0.18
CA GLN A 234 -22.05 -4.03 1.23
C GLN A 234 -22.31 -2.78 2.09
N LEU A 235 -21.85 -1.60 1.66
CA LEU A 235 -22.13 -0.34 2.36
C LEU A 235 -23.64 -0.03 2.42
N ARG A 236 -24.38 -0.29 1.34
CA ARG A 236 -25.84 -0.16 1.32
C ARG A 236 -26.50 -1.14 2.28
N ARG A 237 -26.04 -2.40 2.30
CA ARG A 237 -26.58 -3.43 3.20
C ARG A 237 -26.30 -3.14 4.68
N LEU A 238 -25.17 -2.51 5.00
CA LEU A 238 -24.85 -2.03 6.35
C LEU A 238 -25.73 -0.85 6.78
N GLY A 239 -26.49 -0.25 5.87
CA GLY A 239 -27.36 0.87 6.19
C GLY A 239 -26.66 2.23 6.14
N ALA A 240 -25.47 2.34 5.56
CA ALA A 240 -24.71 3.59 5.51
C ALA A 240 -25.51 4.73 4.83
N SER A 241 -25.67 5.87 5.50
CA SER A 241 -26.44 7.03 5.00
C SER A 241 -25.61 7.99 4.13
N LEU A 242 -24.86 7.42 3.19
CA LEU A 242 -23.98 8.08 2.22
C LEU A 242 -24.77 8.85 1.15
N ASP A 243 -24.20 9.95 0.66
CA ASP A 243 -24.73 10.67 -0.51
C ASP A 243 -24.27 10.00 -1.81
N TRP A 244 -25.00 8.96 -2.23
CA TRP A 244 -24.73 8.22 -3.46
C TRP A 244 -24.75 9.08 -4.74
N THR A 245 -25.32 10.29 -4.71
CA THR A 245 -25.31 11.19 -5.88
C THR A 245 -23.94 11.80 -6.16
N ARG A 246 -23.00 11.63 -5.22
CA ARG A 246 -21.61 12.12 -5.28
C ARG A 246 -20.59 10.99 -5.31
N GLU A 247 -21.02 9.76 -5.60
CA GLU A 247 -20.12 8.61 -5.71
C GLU A 247 -18.93 8.94 -6.62
N CYS A 248 -17.72 8.66 -6.12
CA CYS A 248 -16.47 8.96 -6.80
C CYS A 248 -15.53 7.77 -6.87
N PHE A 249 -14.59 7.84 -7.82
CA PHE A 249 -13.49 6.91 -7.97
C PHE A 249 -12.20 7.71 -8.21
N THR A 250 -11.10 7.34 -7.56
CA THR A 250 -9.86 8.14 -7.61
C THR A 250 -9.26 8.29 -9.02
N MET A 251 -9.60 7.42 -9.97
CA MET A 251 -9.22 7.55 -11.39
C MET A 251 -10.39 7.92 -12.32
N ASP A 252 -11.48 8.49 -11.81
CA ASP A 252 -12.46 9.11 -12.71
C ASP A 252 -11.97 10.46 -13.24
N GLU A 253 -12.60 10.94 -14.31
CA GLU A 253 -12.18 12.13 -15.04
C GLU A 253 -11.97 13.35 -14.14
N LYS A 254 -12.89 13.62 -13.22
CA LYS A 254 -12.81 14.79 -12.33
C LYS A 254 -11.65 14.69 -11.35
N ARG A 255 -11.45 13.51 -10.75
CA ARG A 255 -10.34 13.27 -9.81
C ARG A 255 -9.00 13.25 -10.52
N SER A 256 -8.91 12.68 -11.72
CA SER A 256 -7.69 12.71 -12.52
C SER A 256 -7.28 14.15 -12.90
N LEU A 257 -8.24 15.02 -13.24
CA LEU A 257 -7.96 16.45 -13.49
C LEU A 257 -7.42 17.15 -12.24
N ALA A 258 -7.95 16.85 -11.06
CA ALA A 258 -7.45 17.39 -9.80
C ALA A 258 -6.00 16.95 -9.53
N VAL A 259 -5.70 15.67 -9.72
CA VAL A 259 -4.34 15.14 -9.56
C VAL A 259 -3.37 15.80 -10.54
N THR A 260 -3.77 15.96 -11.82
CA THR A 260 -2.96 16.67 -12.82
C THR A 260 -2.72 18.13 -12.42
N GLU A 261 -3.73 18.84 -11.93
CA GLU A 261 -3.58 20.21 -11.46
C GLU A 261 -2.61 20.30 -10.27
N ALA A 262 -2.76 19.41 -9.29
CA ALA A 262 -1.91 19.39 -8.10
C ALA A 262 -0.44 19.19 -8.50
N PHE A 263 -0.17 18.22 -9.36
CA PHE A 263 1.19 17.94 -9.84
C PHE A 263 1.80 19.18 -10.53
N VAL A 264 1.04 19.82 -11.43
CA VAL A 264 1.50 21.00 -12.17
C VAL A 264 1.75 22.20 -11.23
N ARG A 265 0.89 22.42 -10.22
CA ARG A 265 1.06 23.52 -9.24
C ARG A 265 2.27 23.27 -8.34
N LEU A 266 2.36 22.09 -7.75
CA LEU A 266 3.46 21.72 -6.86
C LEU A 266 4.81 21.73 -7.59
N HIS A 267 4.86 21.35 -8.88
CA HIS A 267 6.07 21.51 -9.70
C HIS A 267 6.42 22.97 -9.94
N LYS A 268 5.45 23.83 -10.29
CA LYS A 268 5.66 25.28 -10.47
C LYS A 268 6.16 25.95 -9.19
N GLU A 269 5.72 25.48 -8.03
CA GLU A 269 6.16 25.92 -6.70
C GLU A 269 7.50 25.29 -6.27
N ARG A 270 8.13 24.44 -7.11
CA ARG A 270 9.37 23.70 -6.85
C ARG A 270 9.29 22.73 -5.67
N LEU A 271 8.08 22.34 -5.29
CA LEU A 271 7.83 21.29 -4.30
C LEU A 271 7.96 19.91 -4.95
N ILE A 272 7.50 19.75 -6.19
CA ILE A 272 7.78 18.54 -6.98
C ILE A 272 9.02 18.76 -7.85
N TYR A 273 9.95 17.80 -7.82
CA TYR A 273 11.16 17.83 -8.63
C TYR A 273 11.62 16.42 -9.00
N ARG A 274 12.46 16.31 -10.02
CA ARG A 274 13.05 15.03 -10.46
C ARG A 274 14.49 14.90 -9.97
N ASP A 275 14.82 13.76 -9.38
CA ASP A 275 16.17 13.47 -8.92
C ASP A 275 16.54 11.99 -9.06
N LEU A 276 17.84 11.67 -8.91
CA LEU A 276 18.32 10.30 -8.75
C LEU A 276 18.46 9.99 -7.26
N ARG A 277 17.60 9.13 -6.73
CA ARG A 277 17.84 8.54 -5.39
C ARG A 277 17.84 7.02 -5.45
N LEU A 278 18.41 6.45 -4.40
CA LEU A 278 18.18 5.05 -4.06
C LEU A 278 16.70 4.85 -3.75
N VAL A 279 16.11 3.88 -4.42
CA VAL A 279 14.78 3.38 -4.12
C VAL A 279 14.87 1.92 -3.71
N ASN A 280 13.95 1.48 -2.88
CA ASN A 280 13.73 0.05 -2.66
C ASN A 280 13.12 -0.52 -3.95
N TRP A 281 13.87 -1.35 -4.67
CA TRP A 281 13.45 -1.91 -5.95
C TRP A 281 13.12 -3.39 -5.80
N ASP A 282 11.99 -3.80 -6.36
CA ASP A 282 11.60 -5.20 -6.50
C ASP A 282 11.94 -5.67 -7.92
N CYS A 283 12.91 -6.60 -8.05
CA CYS A 283 13.37 -7.10 -9.34
C CYS A 283 12.35 -8.03 -10.03
N VAL A 284 11.42 -8.61 -9.28
CA VAL A 284 10.34 -9.46 -9.80
C VAL A 284 9.20 -8.60 -10.34
N LEU A 285 8.75 -7.64 -9.54
CA LEU A 285 7.66 -6.72 -9.92
C LEU A 285 8.13 -5.62 -10.86
N ARG A 286 9.43 -5.33 -10.91
CA ARG A 286 10.08 -4.26 -11.68
C ARG A 286 9.48 -2.90 -11.38
N THR A 287 9.45 -2.57 -10.09
CA THR A 287 8.92 -1.30 -9.58
C THR A 287 9.66 -0.88 -8.32
N ALA A 288 9.70 0.43 -8.08
CA ALA A 288 10.01 0.94 -6.77
C ALA A 288 8.89 0.57 -5.78
N ILE A 289 9.26 0.30 -4.54
CA ILE A 289 8.35 0.07 -3.41
C ILE A 289 8.71 1.03 -2.27
N SER A 290 7.75 1.37 -1.44
CA SER A 290 7.91 2.20 -0.26
C SER A 290 8.56 1.44 0.90
N ASP A 291 9.11 2.15 1.89
CA ASP A 291 9.75 1.53 3.07
C ASP A 291 8.80 0.63 3.87
N ILE A 292 7.50 0.95 3.94
CA ILE A 292 6.52 0.09 4.65
C ILE A 292 6.29 -1.24 3.92
N GLU A 293 6.50 -1.29 2.61
CA GLU A 293 6.34 -2.51 1.83
C GLU A 293 7.53 -3.47 2.00
N VAL A 294 8.58 -3.03 2.71
CA VAL A 294 9.79 -3.80 3.04
C VAL A 294 9.67 -4.43 4.43
N GLU A 295 9.42 -5.73 4.45
CA GLU A 295 9.52 -6.53 5.67
C GLU A 295 10.97 -6.89 5.93
N HIS A 296 11.41 -6.81 7.19
CA HIS A 296 12.79 -7.11 7.53
C HIS A 296 12.87 -8.42 8.30
N ILE A 297 13.75 -9.31 7.85
CA ILE A 297 14.09 -10.53 8.58
C ILE A 297 15.49 -10.40 9.19
N GLU A 298 15.64 -10.89 10.41
CA GLU A 298 16.94 -11.00 11.08
C GLU A 298 17.56 -12.35 10.76
N ILE A 299 18.80 -12.33 10.29
CA ILE A 299 19.59 -13.50 9.93
C ILE A 299 20.78 -13.53 10.88
N LYS A 300 20.76 -14.45 11.85
CA LYS A 300 21.81 -14.55 12.90
C LYS A 300 23.06 -15.27 12.43
N GLU A 301 22.90 -16.20 11.50
CA GLU A 301 23.98 -17.03 10.98
C GLU A 301 23.78 -17.34 9.51
N ARG A 302 24.76 -17.99 8.88
CA ARG A 302 24.70 -18.40 7.49
C ARG A 302 23.43 -19.21 7.22
N THR A 303 22.53 -18.63 6.43
CA THR A 303 21.17 -19.18 6.21
C THR A 303 20.86 -19.24 4.72
N PRO A 304 20.46 -20.41 4.17
CA PRO A 304 19.94 -20.53 2.82
C PRO A 304 18.47 -20.11 2.77
N LEU A 305 18.14 -19.12 1.94
CA LEU A 305 16.77 -18.63 1.75
C LEU A 305 16.29 -18.88 0.32
N ARG A 306 15.00 -19.17 0.17
CA ARG A 306 14.37 -19.22 -1.15
C ARG A 306 14.11 -17.81 -1.63
N VAL A 307 14.60 -17.50 -2.83
CA VAL A 307 14.35 -16.22 -3.50
C VAL A 307 13.55 -16.49 -4.78
N PRO A 308 12.45 -15.76 -5.04
CA PRO A 308 11.71 -15.88 -6.29
C PRO A 308 12.61 -15.75 -7.52
N GLY A 309 12.41 -16.62 -8.51
CA GLY A 309 13.22 -16.64 -9.75
C GLY A 309 14.52 -17.45 -9.65
N TYR A 310 14.85 -18.03 -8.50
CA TYR A 310 16.04 -18.87 -8.31
C TYR A 310 15.65 -20.32 -8.00
N GLU A 311 16.24 -21.28 -8.73
CA GLU A 311 16.00 -22.71 -8.51
C GLU A 311 16.63 -23.22 -7.21
N LYS A 312 17.82 -22.71 -6.89
CA LYS A 312 18.58 -23.07 -5.69
C LYS A 312 18.39 -21.99 -4.62
N PRO A 313 18.31 -22.36 -3.33
CA PRO A 313 18.37 -21.39 -2.24
C PRO A 313 19.64 -20.54 -2.32
N VAL A 314 19.51 -19.26 -1.96
CA VAL A 314 20.60 -18.28 -1.95
C VAL A 314 21.10 -18.14 -0.51
N GLU A 315 22.41 -18.16 -0.31
CA GLU A 315 23.03 -17.98 1.00
C GLU A 315 23.07 -16.50 1.41
N PHE A 316 22.64 -16.24 2.64
CA PHE A 316 22.71 -14.96 3.34
C PHE A 316 23.35 -15.14 4.73
N GLY A 317 23.73 -14.05 5.40
CA GLY A 317 24.41 -14.11 6.70
C GLY A 317 25.90 -14.49 6.59
N VAL A 318 26.52 -14.18 5.45
CA VAL A 318 27.93 -14.46 5.17
C VAL A 318 28.66 -13.15 4.86
N LEU A 319 29.73 -12.88 5.59
CA LEU A 319 30.65 -11.77 5.32
C LEU A 319 31.90 -12.33 4.63
N THR A 320 32.04 -12.00 3.36
CA THR A 320 33.17 -12.41 2.53
C THR A 320 34.27 -11.35 2.57
N SER A 321 35.48 -11.76 2.91
CA SER A 321 36.68 -10.91 2.86
C SER A 321 37.45 -11.14 1.56
N PHE A 322 37.90 -10.07 0.92
CA PHE A 322 38.72 -10.13 -0.28
C PHE A 322 39.58 -8.87 -0.42
N ALA A 323 40.63 -8.95 -1.24
CA ALA A 323 41.65 -7.92 -1.37
C ALA A 323 41.52 -7.14 -2.69
N TYR A 324 41.73 -5.82 -2.62
CA TYR A 324 42.04 -5.00 -3.79
C TYR A 324 43.55 -4.76 -3.87
N PRO A 325 44.18 -4.98 -5.05
CA PRO A 325 45.55 -4.53 -5.29
C PRO A 325 45.66 -3.01 -5.17
N LEU A 326 46.72 -2.52 -4.53
CA LEU A 326 47.02 -1.09 -4.44
C LEU A 326 47.88 -0.64 -5.63
N GLU A 327 47.63 0.58 -6.11
CA GLU A 327 48.44 1.17 -7.18
C GLU A 327 49.91 1.34 -6.75
N GLY A 328 50.84 1.23 -7.69
CA GLY A 328 52.27 1.46 -7.44
C GLY A 328 52.96 0.38 -6.62
N GLY A 329 52.38 -0.83 -6.54
CA GLY A 329 52.99 -1.96 -5.83
C GLY A 329 52.96 -1.83 -4.31
N LEU A 330 52.05 -1.02 -3.76
CA LEU A 330 51.90 -0.78 -2.32
C LEU A 330 51.26 -1.95 -1.55
N GLY A 331 51.11 -3.11 -2.19
CA GLY A 331 50.47 -4.30 -1.62
C GLY A 331 48.98 -4.37 -1.94
N GLU A 332 48.18 -4.66 -0.93
CA GLU A 332 46.74 -4.86 -1.06
C GLU A 332 45.97 -4.29 0.14
N ILE A 333 44.69 -3.97 -0.07
CA ILE A 333 43.76 -3.60 0.98
C ILE A 333 42.60 -4.59 1.03
N VAL A 334 42.39 -5.20 2.19
CA VAL A 334 41.33 -6.19 2.39
C VAL A 334 40.07 -5.51 2.89
N VAL A 335 38.95 -5.77 2.21
CA VAL A 335 37.61 -5.34 2.62
C VAL A 335 36.75 -6.54 2.96
N ALA A 336 35.61 -6.30 3.63
CA ALA A 336 34.62 -7.33 3.93
C ALA A 336 33.22 -6.89 3.48
N THR A 337 32.45 -7.77 2.85
CA THR A 337 31.08 -7.47 2.41
C THR A 337 30.17 -8.69 2.40
N THR A 338 28.87 -8.46 2.58
CA THR A 338 27.81 -9.48 2.40
C THR A 338 27.30 -9.55 0.97
N ARG A 339 27.66 -8.58 0.12
CA ARG A 339 27.18 -8.43 -1.26
C ARG A 339 28.37 -8.37 -2.23
N VAL A 340 28.98 -9.52 -2.47
CA VAL A 340 30.18 -9.63 -3.31
C VAL A 340 29.89 -9.22 -4.76
N GLU A 341 28.68 -9.45 -5.25
CA GLU A 341 28.25 -9.06 -6.59
C GLU A 341 28.27 -7.54 -6.82
N THR A 342 28.08 -6.72 -5.77
CA THR A 342 28.06 -5.26 -5.91
C THR A 342 29.44 -4.66 -6.06
N LEU A 343 30.50 -5.45 -5.82
CA LEU A 343 31.90 -5.10 -6.10
C LEU A 343 32.07 -4.51 -7.50
N LEU A 344 31.36 -5.04 -8.49
CA LEU A 344 31.47 -4.62 -9.90
C LEU A 344 31.13 -3.14 -10.12
N GLY A 345 30.36 -2.56 -9.20
CA GLY A 345 29.93 -1.16 -9.22
C GLY A 345 30.77 -0.25 -8.31
N ASP A 346 31.83 -0.76 -7.69
CA ASP A 346 32.59 0.00 -6.70
C ASP A 346 33.25 1.24 -7.31
N THR A 347 33.22 2.33 -6.54
CA THR A 347 33.81 3.61 -6.94
C THR A 347 34.80 4.16 -5.92
N ALA A 348 34.89 3.60 -4.72
CA ALA A 348 35.93 3.91 -3.74
C ALA A 348 36.12 2.77 -2.72
N ILE A 349 37.13 2.92 -1.86
CA ILE A 349 37.27 2.19 -0.60
C ILE A 349 37.32 3.22 0.52
N ALA A 350 36.46 3.09 1.53
CA ALA A 350 36.48 3.95 2.70
C ALA A 350 37.26 3.31 3.85
N ILE A 351 38.06 4.14 4.53
CA ILE A 351 38.78 3.80 5.75
C ILE A 351 38.51 4.85 6.82
N HIS A 352 38.73 4.51 8.08
CA HIS A 352 38.64 5.48 9.16
C HIS A 352 39.92 6.36 9.19
N PRO A 353 39.81 7.70 9.27
CA PRO A 353 40.97 8.61 9.22
C PRO A 353 42.00 8.38 10.32
N ASN A 354 41.59 7.84 11.47
CA ASN A 354 42.47 7.59 12.61
C ASN A 354 42.92 6.13 12.71
N ASP A 355 42.69 5.29 11.68
CA ASP A 355 43.13 3.90 11.71
C ASP A 355 44.63 3.79 11.39
N PRO A 356 45.48 3.41 12.38
CA PRO A 356 46.92 3.33 12.16
C PRO A 356 47.30 2.25 11.13
N ARG A 357 46.42 1.26 10.88
CA ARG A 357 46.65 0.21 9.89
C ARG A 357 46.65 0.76 8.46
N TYR A 358 45.89 1.84 8.20
CA TYR A 358 45.65 2.36 6.86
C TYR A 358 46.24 3.77 6.62
N SER A 359 46.95 4.34 7.57
CA SER A 359 47.51 5.70 7.44
C SER A 359 48.42 5.87 6.21
N HIS A 360 49.09 4.81 5.78
CA HIS A 360 49.98 4.80 4.62
C HIS A 360 49.26 4.82 3.26
N VAL A 361 47.95 4.54 3.23
CA VAL A 361 47.14 4.50 1.99
C VAL A 361 46.15 5.67 1.86
N HIS A 362 46.21 6.66 2.75
CA HIS A 362 45.39 7.87 2.67
C HIS A 362 45.59 8.59 1.32
N GLY A 363 44.49 8.86 0.61
CA GLY A 363 44.52 9.53 -0.70
C GLY A 363 45.22 8.73 -1.81
N LYS A 364 45.49 7.44 -1.59
CA LYS A 364 46.00 6.53 -2.62
C LYS A 364 44.85 5.87 -3.37
N PHE A 365 45.19 5.05 -4.36
CA PHE A 365 44.23 4.35 -5.21
C PHE A 365 44.42 2.84 -5.10
N ALA A 366 43.31 2.13 -5.07
CA ALA A 366 43.24 0.71 -5.32
C ALA A 366 42.84 0.45 -6.79
N VAL A 367 43.13 -0.74 -7.30
CA VAL A 367 42.79 -1.17 -8.66
C VAL A 367 41.66 -2.18 -8.60
N HIS A 368 40.56 -1.89 -9.29
CA HIS A 368 39.42 -2.78 -9.35
C HIS A 368 39.79 -4.09 -10.10
N PRO A 369 39.54 -5.28 -9.53
CA PRO A 369 40.14 -6.54 -9.98
C PRO A 369 39.65 -7.08 -11.34
N PHE A 370 38.48 -6.62 -11.79
CA PHE A 370 37.86 -7.07 -13.05
C PHE A 370 37.93 -6.04 -14.20
N ASN A 371 37.66 -4.76 -13.93
CA ASN A 371 37.60 -3.71 -14.96
C ASN A 371 38.82 -2.74 -14.94
N GLY A 372 39.74 -2.88 -13.98
CA GLY A 372 40.94 -2.04 -13.89
C GLY A 372 40.71 -0.58 -13.47
N ARG A 373 39.48 -0.19 -13.11
CA ARG A 373 39.16 1.16 -12.63
C ARG A 373 40.01 1.50 -11.41
N LYS A 374 40.51 2.74 -11.34
CA LYS A 374 41.17 3.28 -10.15
C LYS A 374 40.12 3.69 -9.12
N LEU A 375 40.20 3.12 -7.93
CA LEU A 375 39.30 3.38 -6.82
C LEU A 375 40.03 4.26 -5.78
N PRO A 376 39.63 5.52 -5.57
CA PRO A 376 40.20 6.33 -4.49
C PRO A 376 39.96 5.68 -3.12
N ILE A 377 40.96 5.81 -2.25
CA ILE A 377 40.86 5.44 -0.84
C ILE A 377 40.51 6.70 -0.05
N VAL A 378 39.27 6.78 0.42
CA VAL A 378 38.70 7.95 1.09
C VAL A 378 38.64 7.75 2.60
N CYS A 379 38.81 8.83 3.36
CA CYS A 379 38.72 8.80 4.81
C CYS A 379 37.31 9.21 5.26
N ASP A 380 36.52 8.27 5.78
CA ASP A 380 35.14 8.53 6.23
C ASP A 380 34.91 7.95 7.63
N ALA A 381 34.94 8.83 8.64
CA ALA A 381 34.72 8.45 10.03
C ALA A 381 33.24 8.20 10.38
N VAL A 382 32.31 8.57 9.50
CA VAL A 382 30.87 8.41 9.74
C VAL A 382 30.45 6.97 9.41
N LEU A 383 30.96 6.40 8.31
CA LEU A 383 30.65 5.04 7.90
C LEU A 383 31.54 3.99 8.59
N VAL A 384 32.84 4.25 8.68
CA VAL A 384 33.81 3.18 8.95
C VAL A 384 34.05 3.00 10.45
N ASP A 385 33.58 1.89 11.00
CA ASP A 385 34.00 1.42 12.32
C ASP A 385 35.30 0.60 12.21
N MET A 386 36.35 1.06 12.90
CA MET A 386 37.65 0.39 12.94
C MET A 386 37.58 -1.03 13.51
N ASN A 387 36.58 -1.32 14.36
CA ASN A 387 36.43 -2.62 15.02
C ASN A 387 35.62 -3.64 14.20
N PHE A 388 34.97 -3.20 13.12
CA PHE A 388 34.12 -4.05 12.30
C PHE A 388 34.86 -4.55 11.05
N GLY A 389 34.74 -5.85 10.76
CA GLY A 389 35.35 -6.47 9.59
C GLY A 389 36.87 -6.27 9.55
N THR A 390 37.36 -5.58 8.53
CA THR A 390 38.79 -5.23 8.38
C THR A 390 39.10 -3.80 8.81
N GLY A 391 38.10 -2.94 9.04
CA GLY A 391 38.28 -1.49 9.14
C GLY A 391 38.39 -0.77 7.79
N ALA A 392 38.16 -1.47 6.68
CA ALA A 392 38.05 -0.91 5.33
C ALA A 392 36.77 -1.43 4.64
N VAL A 393 36.02 -0.53 4.01
CA VAL A 393 34.71 -0.80 3.43
C VAL A 393 34.74 -0.48 1.94
N LYS A 394 34.29 -1.42 1.10
CA LYS A 394 34.07 -1.12 -0.33
C LYS A 394 32.86 -0.19 -0.47
N ILE A 395 32.96 0.80 -1.35
CA ILE A 395 31.87 1.78 -1.54
C ILE A 395 31.23 1.58 -2.91
N THR A 396 29.96 1.19 -2.91
CA THR A 396 29.10 1.05 -4.10
C THR A 396 27.88 1.99 -4.01
N PRO A 397 28.04 3.29 -4.28
CA PRO A 397 27.01 4.29 -3.98
C PRO A 397 25.65 4.04 -4.61
N ALA A 398 25.59 3.32 -5.74
CA ALA A 398 24.34 3.04 -6.44
C ALA A 398 23.51 1.88 -5.88
N HIS A 399 24.01 1.17 -4.87
CA HIS A 399 23.44 -0.10 -4.41
C HIS A 399 23.35 -0.27 -2.89
N ASP A 400 23.77 0.71 -2.08
CA ASP A 400 23.64 0.67 -0.63
C ASP A 400 23.40 2.09 -0.06
N PRO A 401 22.42 2.28 0.87
CA PRO A 401 22.13 3.60 1.44
C PRO A 401 23.30 4.26 2.16
N ASN A 402 24.13 3.49 2.86
CA ASN A 402 25.28 4.03 3.57
C ASN A 402 26.39 4.44 2.59
N ASP A 403 26.64 3.61 1.58
CA ASP A 403 27.59 3.91 0.51
C ASP A 403 27.15 5.12 -0.32
N PHE A 404 25.83 5.31 -0.51
CA PHE A 404 25.25 6.45 -1.21
C PHE A 404 25.58 7.77 -0.52
N GLU A 405 25.44 7.82 0.80
CA GLU A 405 25.78 8.99 1.59
C GLU A 405 27.30 9.26 1.62
N VAL A 406 28.15 8.21 1.65
CA VAL A 406 29.60 8.38 1.41
C VAL A 406 29.87 8.93 0.01
N GLY A 407 29.18 8.40 -1.00
CA GLY A 407 29.27 8.85 -2.37
C GLY A 407 28.99 10.34 -2.52
N LYS A 408 27.95 10.84 -1.85
CA LYS A 408 27.66 12.27 -1.79
C LYS A 408 28.74 13.07 -1.06
N ARG A 409 29.16 12.64 0.14
CA ARG A 409 30.15 13.35 0.96
C ARG A 409 31.50 13.52 0.26
N HIS A 410 31.91 12.53 -0.51
CA HIS A 410 33.21 12.49 -1.20
C HIS A 410 33.11 12.72 -2.71
N ASN A 411 31.93 13.10 -3.22
CA ASN A 411 31.68 13.37 -4.64
C ASN A 411 32.12 12.22 -5.57
N LEU A 412 31.72 10.99 -5.21
CA LEU A 412 32.03 9.77 -5.96
C LEU A 412 31.05 9.56 -7.12
N GLU A 413 31.47 8.77 -8.10
CA GLU A 413 30.59 8.34 -9.19
C GLU A 413 29.57 7.31 -8.71
N PHE A 414 28.35 7.39 -9.24
CA PHE A 414 27.25 6.48 -8.93
C PHE A 414 27.02 5.54 -10.12
N ILE A 415 27.54 4.31 -10.02
CA ILE A 415 27.51 3.34 -11.11
C ILE A 415 26.51 2.23 -10.81
N ASN A 416 25.38 2.25 -11.51
CA ASN A 416 24.40 1.17 -11.46
C ASN A 416 24.89 -0.05 -12.28
N ILE A 417 24.97 -1.21 -11.65
CA ILE A 417 25.36 -2.48 -12.29
C ILE A 417 24.20 -3.45 -12.54
N PHE A 418 22.99 -3.15 -12.08
CA PHE A 418 21.82 -4.00 -12.28
C PHE A 418 20.86 -3.43 -13.32
N THR A 419 20.27 -4.35 -14.08
CA THR A 419 19.06 -4.14 -14.87
C THR A 419 17.83 -4.24 -13.98
N ASP A 420 16.68 -3.80 -14.49
CA ASP A 420 15.41 -3.75 -13.76
C ASP A 420 14.93 -5.13 -13.29
N ASP A 421 15.34 -6.21 -13.95
CA ASP A 421 15.05 -7.59 -13.57
C ASP A 421 16.16 -8.24 -12.74
N GLY A 422 17.08 -7.44 -12.20
CA GLY A 422 18.11 -7.91 -11.26
C GLY A 422 19.25 -8.70 -11.91
N LYS A 423 19.49 -8.54 -13.21
CA LYS A 423 20.68 -9.07 -13.91
C LYS A 423 21.78 -8.04 -14.00
N ILE A 424 23.02 -8.47 -14.07
CA ILE A 424 24.17 -7.61 -14.31
C ILE A 424 24.07 -6.96 -15.69
N ASN A 425 24.21 -5.63 -15.76
CA ASN A 425 24.21 -4.85 -17.00
C ASN A 425 25.65 -4.73 -17.57
N SER A 426 25.83 -3.90 -18.60
CA SER A 426 27.14 -3.69 -19.24
C SER A 426 28.24 -3.15 -18.32
N ASN A 427 27.88 -2.41 -17.26
CA ASN A 427 28.85 -1.83 -16.31
C ASN A 427 29.52 -2.90 -15.45
N GLY A 428 28.91 -4.07 -15.30
CA GLY A 428 29.51 -5.20 -14.58
C GLY A 428 30.61 -5.92 -15.36
N GLY A 429 30.84 -5.55 -16.62
CA GLY A 429 31.84 -6.18 -17.49
C GLY A 429 31.31 -7.41 -18.23
N PRO A 430 31.97 -7.78 -19.34
CA PRO A 430 31.48 -8.82 -20.25
C PRO A 430 31.44 -10.22 -19.62
N GLU A 431 32.27 -10.47 -18.60
CA GLU A 431 32.33 -11.75 -17.88
C GLU A 431 31.06 -12.05 -17.09
N PHE A 432 30.41 -11.02 -16.54
CA PHE A 432 29.24 -11.17 -15.65
C PHE A 432 27.94 -10.64 -16.27
N ALA A 433 28.01 -9.87 -17.36
CA ALA A 433 26.84 -9.29 -18.01
C ALA A 433 25.78 -10.35 -18.35
N GLY A 434 24.52 -10.05 -17.99
CA GLY A 434 23.38 -10.93 -18.17
C GLY A 434 23.15 -11.95 -17.05
N MET A 435 24.10 -12.14 -16.12
CA MET A 435 23.92 -13.04 -14.99
C MET A 435 22.94 -12.46 -13.96
N PRO A 436 21.99 -13.26 -13.42
CA PRO A 436 21.17 -12.85 -12.27
C PRO A 436 22.03 -12.54 -11.03
N ARG A 437 21.68 -11.51 -10.25
CA ARG A 437 22.48 -10.97 -9.13
C ARG A 437 23.04 -12.02 -8.16
N PHE A 438 22.26 -13.03 -7.76
CA PHE A 438 22.75 -14.05 -6.82
C PHE A 438 23.57 -15.15 -7.50
N GLN A 439 23.43 -15.36 -8.81
CA GLN A 439 24.36 -16.19 -9.57
C GLN A 439 25.68 -15.44 -9.79
N ALA A 440 25.61 -14.14 -10.09
CA ALA A 440 26.77 -13.26 -10.17
C ALA A 440 27.54 -13.22 -8.85
N ARG A 441 26.87 -13.23 -7.69
CA ARG A 441 27.53 -13.35 -6.37
C ARG A 441 28.47 -14.53 -6.29
N VAL A 442 28.02 -15.70 -6.76
CA VAL A 442 28.84 -16.92 -6.78
C VAL A 442 29.95 -16.79 -7.80
N ALA A 443 29.64 -16.35 -9.03
CA ALA A 443 30.62 -16.21 -10.11
C ALA A 443 31.75 -15.23 -9.76
N VAL A 444 31.43 -14.04 -9.25
CA VAL A 444 32.41 -13.03 -8.83
C VAL A 444 33.30 -13.56 -7.71
N LYS A 445 32.73 -14.31 -6.77
CA LYS A 445 33.50 -14.93 -5.68
C LYS A 445 34.48 -15.98 -6.18
N GLU A 446 34.07 -16.84 -7.12
CA GLU A 446 35.00 -17.81 -7.73
C GLU A 446 36.09 -17.09 -8.54
N ALA A 447 35.75 -16.06 -9.30
CA ALA A 447 36.72 -15.28 -10.05
C ALA A 447 37.73 -14.55 -9.14
N LEU A 448 37.31 -14.11 -7.95
CA LEU A 448 38.23 -13.59 -6.91
C LEU A 448 39.19 -14.67 -6.38
N LYS A 449 38.74 -15.92 -6.26
CA LYS A 449 39.61 -17.04 -5.85
C LYS A 449 40.63 -17.37 -6.93
N GLU A 450 40.21 -17.42 -8.19
CA GLU A 450 41.10 -17.66 -9.34
C GLU A 450 42.18 -16.59 -9.46
N LYS A 451 41.85 -15.33 -9.15
CA LYS A 451 42.81 -14.21 -9.08
C LYS A 451 43.64 -14.20 -7.79
N GLY A 452 43.42 -15.11 -6.84
CA GLY A 452 44.14 -15.15 -5.56
C GLY A 452 43.81 -13.99 -4.62
N LEU A 453 42.68 -13.29 -4.81
CA LEU A 453 42.27 -12.12 -4.04
C LEU A 453 41.27 -12.44 -2.93
N TYR A 454 40.69 -13.65 -2.93
CA TYR A 454 39.78 -14.09 -1.87
C TYR A 454 40.52 -14.33 -0.54
N ARG A 455 39.93 -13.90 0.59
CA ARG A 455 40.53 -13.98 1.94
C ARG A 455 39.66 -14.73 2.96
N GLY A 456 38.56 -15.33 2.53
CA GLY A 456 37.72 -16.20 3.36
C GLY A 456 36.32 -15.65 3.65
N ASP A 457 35.50 -16.49 4.27
CA ASP A 457 34.16 -16.14 4.72
C ASP A 457 34.06 -16.26 6.24
N LYS A 458 33.21 -15.44 6.83
CA LYS A 458 32.77 -15.58 8.23
C LYS A 458 31.25 -15.49 8.31
N ASN A 459 30.68 -16.11 9.33
CA ASN A 459 29.27 -15.90 9.67
C ASN A 459 29.09 -14.45 10.12
N ASN A 460 27.98 -13.84 9.71
CA ASN A 460 27.67 -12.47 10.02
C ASN A 460 26.18 -12.29 10.23
N GLU A 461 25.82 -11.70 11.37
CA GLU A 461 24.45 -11.29 11.63
C GLU A 461 24.07 -10.12 10.71
N MET A 462 22.90 -10.20 10.08
CA MET A 462 22.42 -9.15 9.18
C MET A 462 20.91 -9.02 9.20
N ARG A 463 20.43 -7.85 8.80
CA ARG A 463 19.02 -7.56 8.56
C ARG A 463 18.78 -7.53 7.04
N LEU A 464 17.82 -8.33 6.55
CA LEU A 464 17.51 -8.44 5.12
C LEU A 464 16.11 -7.90 4.84
N GLY A 465 16.00 -6.95 3.91
CA GLY A 465 14.73 -6.44 3.41
C GLY A 465 14.11 -7.38 2.37
N ILE A 466 12.84 -7.72 2.57
CA ILE A 466 12.04 -8.57 1.71
C ILE A 466 10.78 -7.81 1.30
N CYS A 467 10.42 -7.86 0.03
CA CYS A 467 9.15 -7.29 -0.42
C CYS A 467 7.98 -8.10 0.15
N SER A 468 7.09 -7.44 0.89
CA SER A 468 5.85 -8.04 1.45
C SER A 468 4.93 -8.69 0.41
N ARG A 469 5.08 -8.34 -0.87
CA ARG A 469 4.19 -8.79 -1.95
C ARG A 469 4.76 -9.93 -2.79
N SER A 470 6.00 -9.79 -3.26
CA SER A 470 6.67 -10.78 -4.11
C SER A 470 7.47 -11.80 -3.29
N ASN A 471 7.83 -11.46 -2.05
CA ASN A 471 8.84 -12.14 -1.24
C ASN A 471 10.25 -12.13 -1.84
N ASP A 472 10.53 -11.26 -2.81
CA ASP A 472 11.89 -11.04 -3.32
C ASP A 472 12.72 -10.22 -2.34
N VAL A 473 14.04 -10.37 -2.41
CA VAL A 473 14.98 -9.55 -1.66
C VAL A 473 15.03 -8.16 -2.27
N VAL A 474 14.79 -7.14 -1.46
CA VAL A 474 14.76 -5.75 -1.92
C VAL A 474 16.15 -5.32 -2.40
N GLU A 475 16.20 -4.72 -3.58
CA GLU A 475 17.42 -4.18 -4.17
C GLU A 475 17.44 -2.65 -3.99
N PRO A 476 18.38 -2.08 -3.24
CA PRO A 476 18.63 -0.65 -3.32
C PRO A 476 19.15 -0.34 -4.72
N LEU A 477 18.40 0.47 -5.47
CA LEU A 477 18.72 0.78 -6.86
C LEU A 477 18.55 2.27 -7.11
N ILE A 478 19.52 2.89 -7.78
CA ILE A 478 19.34 4.29 -8.20
C ILE A 478 18.38 4.37 -9.38
N LYS A 479 17.32 5.15 -9.19
CA LYS A 479 16.31 5.42 -10.23
C LYS A 479 15.99 6.91 -10.31
N PRO A 480 15.81 7.45 -11.53
CA PRO A 480 15.34 8.81 -11.70
C PRO A 480 13.84 8.86 -11.44
N GLN A 481 13.45 9.46 -10.31
CA GLN A 481 12.06 9.55 -9.89
C GLN A 481 11.64 10.99 -9.57
N TRP A 482 10.32 11.18 -9.51
CA TRP A 482 9.71 12.41 -9.00
C TRP A 482 9.59 12.34 -7.48
N TYR A 483 10.01 13.40 -6.81
CA TYR A 483 9.96 13.54 -5.36
C TYR A 483 9.15 14.79 -4.99
N VAL A 484 8.53 14.75 -3.83
CA VAL A 484 7.88 15.90 -3.19
C VAL A 484 8.78 16.38 -2.06
N ASN A 485 9.10 17.68 -2.03
CA ASN A 485 9.71 18.31 -0.87
C ASN A 485 8.64 18.52 0.20
N CYS A 486 8.64 17.66 1.20
CA CYS A 486 7.66 17.69 2.28
C CYS A 486 8.06 18.62 3.44
N LYS A 487 9.24 19.23 3.45
CA LYS A 487 9.75 19.99 4.62
C LYS A 487 8.78 21.06 5.10
N SER A 488 8.40 21.99 4.22
CA SER A 488 7.47 23.07 4.59
C SER A 488 6.05 22.57 4.85
N MET A 489 5.66 21.41 4.31
CA MET A 489 4.35 20.80 4.57
C MET A 489 4.33 20.13 5.94
N ALA A 490 5.41 19.43 6.31
CA ALA A 490 5.61 18.79 7.59
C ALA A 490 5.63 19.82 8.73
N GLU A 491 6.35 20.93 8.56
CA GLU A 491 6.35 22.06 9.52
C GLU A 491 4.92 22.59 9.76
N GLN A 492 4.13 22.75 8.70
CA GLN A 492 2.74 23.20 8.79
C GLN A 492 1.82 22.15 9.45
N GLY A 493 2.01 20.87 9.12
CA GLY A 493 1.28 19.77 9.74
C GLY A 493 1.60 19.62 11.23
N LEU A 494 2.85 19.89 11.62
CA LEU A 494 3.29 19.91 13.00
C LEU A 494 2.65 21.07 13.77
N ASP A 495 2.75 22.29 13.24
CA ASP A 495 2.15 23.50 13.81
C ASP A 495 0.63 23.34 13.99
N ALA A 496 -0.06 22.72 13.02
CA ALA A 496 -1.50 22.50 13.08
C ALA A 496 -1.95 21.67 14.30
N VAL A 497 -1.10 20.80 14.84
CA VAL A 497 -1.42 19.91 15.97
C VAL A 497 -0.83 20.40 17.29
N ILE A 498 0.42 20.86 17.31
CA ILE A 498 1.14 21.21 18.55
C ILE A 498 0.80 22.63 19.03
N ASN A 499 0.50 23.56 18.14
CA ASN A 499 0.44 24.97 18.51
C ASN A 499 -0.74 25.28 19.44
N ASP A 500 -0.48 25.34 20.75
CA ASP A 500 -1.49 25.60 21.79
C ASP A 500 -2.17 26.97 21.66
N THR A 501 -1.55 27.93 20.96
CA THR A 501 -2.12 29.28 20.76
C THR A 501 -3.07 29.36 19.56
N ASN A 502 -2.91 28.48 18.56
CA ASN A 502 -3.71 28.48 17.34
C ASN A 502 -3.90 27.05 16.78
N GLN A 503 -4.30 26.12 17.64
CA GLN A 503 -4.45 24.70 17.26
C GLN A 503 -5.52 24.56 16.18
N LYS A 504 -5.12 24.06 15.00
CA LYS A 504 -6.01 23.89 13.83
C LYS A 504 -6.60 22.48 13.77
N MET A 505 -5.93 21.50 14.34
CA MET A 505 -6.30 20.09 14.32
C MET A 505 -6.11 19.43 15.69
N GLU A 506 -7.08 18.61 16.08
CA GLU A 506 -7.00 17.76 17.28
C GLU A 506 -6.95 16.29 16.86
N ILE A 507 -5.97 15.54 17.38
CA ILE A 507 -5.86 14.09 17.17
C ILE A 507 -6.44 13.35 18.38
N ILE A 508 -7.39 12.46 18.11
CA ILE A 508 -8.02 11.59 19.12
C ILE A 508 -7.82 10.13 18.69
N PRO A 509 -7.27 9.26 19.56
CA PRO A 509 -6.75 9.52 20.90
C PRO A 509 -5.43 10.32 20.94
N LYS A 510 -5.23 11.12 22.01
CA LYS A 510 -4.05 12.01 22.19
C LYS A 510 -2.69 11.30 22.14
N GLN A 511 -2.63 10.00 22.45
CA GLN A 511 -1.38 9.23 22.39
C GLN A 511 -0.74 9.20 20.99
N TYR A 512 -1.53 9.39 19.92
CA TYR A 512 -1.02 9.44 18.55
C TYR A 512 -0.39 10.79 18.17
N VAL A 513 -0.51 11.81 19.02
CA VAL A 513 0.18 13.10 18.80
C VAL A 513 1.69 12.89 18.78
N ALA A 514 2.26 12.09 19.68
CA ALA A 514 3.70 11.82 19.71
C ALA A 514 4.19 11.16 18.40
N GLU A 515 3.39 10.24 17.83
CA GLU A 515 3.72 9.61 16.55
C GLU A 515 3.63 10.62 15.39
N TRP A 516 2.59 11.46 15.37
CA TRP A 516 2.46 12.55 14.39
C TRP A 516 3.67 13.49 14.42
N GLN A 517 4.12 13.87 15.62
CA GLN A 517 5.31 14.70 15.81
C GLN A 517 6.57 14.05 15.26
N ARG A 518 6.82 12.79 15.65
CA ARG A 518 7.99 12.03 15.18
C ARG A 518 8.05 11.98 13.66
N VAL A 519 6.92 11.74 13.03
CA VAL A 519 6.79 11.65 11.57
C VAL A 519 7.05 12.99 10.88
N CYS A 520 6.48 14.09 11.36
CA CYS A 520 6.72 15.40 10.77
C CYS A 520 8.20 15.80 10.90
N ILE A 521 8.83 15.58 12.05
CA ILE A 521 10.25 15.88 12.27
C ILE A 521 11.13 15.07 11.31
N MET A 522 10.84 13.77 11.13
CA MET A 522 11.57 12.93 10.17
C MET A 522 11.50 13.47 8.73
N LEU A 523 10.39 14.10 8.33
CA LEU A 523 10.23 14.73 7.02
C LEU A 523 10.89 16.12 6.94
N GLU A 524 11.03 16.82 8.05
CA GLU A 524 11.76 18.10 8.15
C GLU A 524 13.27 17.92 7.99
N ASP A 525 13.80 16.82 8.52
CA ASP A 525 15.23 16.49 8.55
C ASP A 525 15.79 15.94 7.21
N ASP A 526 14.96 15.72 6.18
CA ASP A 526 15.41 15.37 4.81
C ASP A 526 16.02 16.61 4.11
N GLU A 527 17.18 17.07 4.61
CA GLU A 527 17.92 18.19 4.04
C GLU A 527 18.65 17.80 2.74
N LEU A 528 18.13 18.27 1.60
CA LEU A 528 18.81 18.14 0.32
C LEU A 528 19.40 19.48 -0.14
N LYS A 529 20.73 19.47 -0.32
CA LYS A 529 21.52 20.65 -0.69
C LYS A 529 21.41 21.03 -2.17
N GLU A 530 21.04 20.09 -3.05
CA GLU A 530 20.72 20.34 -4.45
C GLU A 530 19.51 19.49 -4.86
N VAL A 531 18.42 20.14 -5.30
CA VAL A 531 17.20 19.47 -5.77
C VAL A 531 16.98 19.76 -7.25
N GLY A 532 16.47 18.77 -8.01
CA GLY A 532 16.02 18.99 -9.38
C GLY A 532 17.13 19.05 -10.45
N VAL A 533 18.32 18.51 -10.17
CA VAL A 533 19.43 18.44 -11.16
C VAL A 533 18.97 17.75 -12.46
N TYR A 534 18.07 16.78 -12.34
CA TYR A 534 17.51 15.99 -13.44
C TYR A 534 16.24 16.59 -14.06
N ASP A 535 15.76 17.74 -13.60
CA ASP A 535 14.54 18.40 -14.12
C ASP A 535 14.81 19.28 -15.37
N LYS A 536 16.08 19.48 -15.72
CA LYS A 536 16.48 20.41 -16.80
C LYS A 536 15.94 20.02 -18.19
N GLN A 537 15.64 18.74 -18.42
CA GLN A 537 15.13 18.25 -19.70
C GLN A 537 13.60 18.05 -19.73
N TRP A 538 12.92 18.16 -18.58
CA TRP A 538 11.50 17.86 -18.46
C TRP A 538 10.62 19.09 -18.62
N VAL A 539 9.38 18.88 -19.05
CA VAL A 539 8.34 19.90 -19.11
C VAL A 539 7.10 19.31 -18.44
N VAL A 540 6.56 20.04 -17.46
CA VAL A 540 5.37 19.65 -16.71
C VAL A 540 4.21 20.54 -17.13
N ALA A 541 3.11 19.93 -17.55
CA ALA A 541 1.96 20.61 -18.11
C ALA A 541 0.69 19.75 -17.95
N ARG A 542 -0.49 20.39 -18.06
CA ARG A 542 -1.78 19.69 -17.90
C ARG A 542 -2.17 18.84 -19.10
N ASN A 543 -1.70 19.21 -20.27
CA ASN A 543 -2.01 18.58 -21.54
C ASN A 543 -0.88 18.84 -22.56
N GLU A 544 -0.96 18.18 -23.71
CA GLU A 544 0.04 18.25 -24.77
C GLU A 544 0.20 19.67 -25.34
N GLU A 545 -0.88 20.45 -25.43
CA GLU A 545 -0.83 21.82 -25.95
C GLU A 545 -0.05 22.76 -25.00
N GLU A 546 -0.33 22.70 -23.70
CA GLU A 546 0.44 23.43 -22.68
C GLU A 546 1.90 22.94 -22.66
N ALA A 547 2.14 21.62 -22.78
CA ALA A 547 3.49 21.06 -22.83
C ALA A 547 4.29 21.60 -24.02
N GLN A 548 3.67 21.69 -25.21
CA GLN A 548 4.30 22.23 -26.40
C GLN A 548 4.67 23.72 -26.23
N LYS A 549 3.78 24.50 -25.60
CA LYS A 549 4.02 25.93 -25.30
C LYS A 549 5.19 26.10 -24.32
N GLU A 550 5.22 25.34 -23.23
CA GLU A 550 6.29 25.40 -22.24
C GLU A 550 7.63 24.89 -22.78
N ALA A 551 7.62 23.81 -23.59
CA ALA A 551 8.80 23.31 -24.27
C ALA A 551 9.38 24.33 -25.26
N SER A 552 8.53 25.03 -26.01
CA SER A 552 8.95 26.08 -26.95
C SER A 552 9.64 27.25 -26.24
N LYS A 553 9.20 27.58 -25.02
CA LYS A 553 9.86 28.60 -24.16
C LYS A 553 11.19 28.08 -23.62
N LYS A 554 11.19 26.88 -23.02
CA LYS A 554 12.36 26.29 -22.34
C LYS A 554 13.50 25.94 -23.30
N PHE A 555 13.16 25.48 -24.50
CA PHE A 555 14.12 25.04 -25.53
C PHE A 555 14.10 25.93 -26.78
N SER A 556 13.88 27.23 -26.59
CA SER A 556 13.84 28.20 -27.69
C SER A 556 15.08 28.09 -28.59
N GLY A 557 14.86 28.08 -29.92
CA GLY A 557 15.91 27.92 -30.93
C GLY A 557 16.43 26.49 -31.12
N LYS A 558 15.92 25.49 -30.39
CA LYS A 558 16.26 24.08 -30.56
C LYS A 558 15.09 23.30 -31.16
N LYS A 559 15.40 22.27 -31.95
CA LYS A 559 14.41 21.26 -32.34
C LYS A 559 14.22 20.29 -31.18
N PHE A 560 12.97 19.97 -30.86
CA PHE A 560 12.62 19.02 -29.82
C PHE A 560 11.47 18.11 -30.26
N ARG A 561 11.33 16.97 -29.58
CA ARG A 561 10.20 16.06 -29.68
C ARG A 561 9.75 15.72 -28.26
N LEU A 562 8.44 15.77 -28.03
CA LEU A 562 7.86 15.48 -26.72
C LEU A 562 7.45 14.01 -26.64
N PHE A 563 7.69 13.43 -25.47
CA PHE A 563 7.21 12.11 -25.08
C PHE A 563 6.70 12.22 -23.65
N GLN A 564 5.52 11.66 -23.38
CA GLN A 564 4.99 11.64 -22.03
C GLN A 564 5.80 10.68 -21.16
N ASP A 565 6.04 11.06 -19.91
CA ASP A 565 6.64 10.17 -18.91
C ASP A 565 5.80 8.88 -18.79
N PRO A 566 6.38 7.68 -19.00
CA PRO A 566 5.63 6.44 -18.88
C PRO A 566 5.26 6.07 -17.43
N ASP A 567 5.86 6.76 -16.44
CA ASP A 567 5.61 6.56 -15.02
C ASP A 567 4.17 6.91 -14.62
N VAL A 568 3.77 6.39 -13.46
CA VAL A 568 2.47 6.64 -12.83
C VAL A 568 2.70 7.21 -11.45
N LEU A 569 1.74 7.99 -10.97
CA LEU A 569 1.79 8.55 -9.61
C LEU A 569 1.47 7.47 -8.57
N ASP A 570 2.00 7.66 -7.37
CA ASP A 570 1.61 6.87 -6.22
C ASP A 570 0.10 7.03 -5.94
N THR A 571 -0.52 5.95 -5.48
CA THR A 571 -1.93 5.97 -5.07
C THR A 571 -2.17 6.99 -3.98
N TRP A 572 -1.26 7.07 -3.01
CA TRP A 572 -1.37 7.97 -1.87
C TRP A 572 -1.45 9.43 -2.32
N PHE A 573 -0.63 9.85 -3.30
CA PHE A 573 -0.70 11.20 -3.87
C PHE A 573 -2.12 11.58 -4.35
N SER A 574 -2.85 10.65 -4.95
CA SER A 574 -4.24 10.89 -5.37
C SER A 574 -5.23 10.87 -4.18
N SER A 575 -4.98 10.03 -3.19
CA SER A 575 -5.84 9.84 -2.02
C SER A 575 -5.66 10.94 -0.97
N GLY A 576 -4.48 11.56 -0.87
CA GLY A 576 -4.25 12.79 -0.11
C GLY A 576 -5.09 13.97 -0.64
N LEU A 577 -5.31 14.03 -1.96
CA LEU A 577 -6.16 15.06 -2.60
C LEU A 577 -7.67 14.79 -2.48
N PHE A 578 -8.08 13.70 -1.82
CA PHE A 578 -9.49 13.32 -1.71
C PHE A 578 -10.42 14.38 -1.07
N PRO A 579 -10.03 15.16 -0.03
CA PRO A 579 -10.86 16.24 0.55
C PRO A 579 -11.26 17.30 -0.46
N LEU A 580 -10.35 17.57 -1.38
CA LEU A 580 -10.45 18.66 -2.33
C LEU A 580 -11.15 18.16 -3.59
N SER A 581 -10.66 17.07 -4.16
CA SER A 581 -11.15 16.51 -5.42
C SER A 581 -12.59 16.00 -5.34
N VAL A 582 -13.04 15.51 -4.17
CA VAL A 582 -14.44 15.10 -3.97
C VAL A 582 -15.40 16.29 -3.97
N LEU A 583 -14.91 17.47 -3.60
CA LEU A 583 -15.66 18.73 -3.61
C LEU A 583 -15.51 19.49 -4.92
N GLY A 584 -14.77 18.94 -5.89
CA GLY A 584 -14.64 19.52 -7.23
C GLY A 584 -13.48 20.52 -7.38
N TRP A 585 -12.56 20.58 -6.42
CA TRP A 585 -11.25 21.19 -6.68
C TRP A 585 -10.60 20.46 -7.88
N PRO A 586 -10.00 21.17 -8.84
CA PRO A 586 -9.44 22.52 -8.73
C PRO A 586 -10.37 23.69 -9.03
N ASP A 587 -11.62 23.42 -9.39
CA ASP A 587 -12.61 24.45 -9.63
C ASP A 587 -13.13 25.05 -8.31
N ASP A 588 -13.52 26.32 -8.34
CA ASP A 588 -14.15 26.99 -7.20
C ASP A 588 -15.65 26.67 -7.15
N THR A 589 -15.98 25.48 -6.65
CA THR A 589 -17.36 24.99 -6.60
C THR A 589 -18.11 25.46 -5.35
N GLU A 590 -19.45 25.46 -5.41
CA GLU A 590 -20.27 25.72 -4.21
C GLU A 590 -19.99 24.68 -3.11
N ASP A 591 -19.75 23.43 -3.50
CA ASP A 591 -19.44 22.35 -2.58
C ASP A 591 -18.10 22.57 -1.88
N LEU A 592 -17.06 23.03 -2.59
CA LEU A 592 -15.77 23.36 -1.99
C LEU A 592 -15.92 24.49 -0.97
N ARG A 593 -16.56 25.60 -1.34
CA ARG A 593 -16.79 26.73 -0.41
C ARG A 593 -17.68 26.38 0.78
N ALA A 594 -18.68 25.53 0.57
CA ALA A 594 -19.57 25.10 1.64
C ALA A 594 -18.95 24.04 2.53
N PHE A 595 -18.15 23.13 1.92
CA PHE A 595 -17.71 21.87 2.50
C PHE A 595 -16.18 21.72 2.74
N TYR A 596 -15.38 22.76 2.52
CA TYR A 596 -13.98 22.85 3.00
C TYR A 596 -13.81 24.01 4.01
N PRO A 597 -12.96 23.90 5.05
CA PRO A 597 -12.27 22.69 5.52
C PRO A 597 -13.22 21.64 6.13
N THR A 598 -12.74 20.39 6.25
CA THR A 598 -13.46 19.25 6.85
C THR A 598 -13.55 19.37 8.38
N SER A 599 -14.55 18.74 9.01
CA SER A 599 -14.76 18.86 10.47
C SER A 599 -14.27 17.71 11.32
N VAL A 600 -14.30 16.47 10.79
CA VAL A 600 -13.84 15.25 11.45
C VAL A 600 -13.31 14.33 10.36
N LEU A 601 -12.19 13.66 10.62
CA LEU A 601 -11.69 12.54 9.84
C LEU A 601 -11.55 11.34 10.78
N GLU A 602 -12.25 10.25 10.47
CA GLU A 602 -12.23 9.02 11.27
C GLU A 602 -11.66 7.91 10.39
N THR A 603 -10.66 7.20 10.91
CA THR A 603 -10.00 6.09 10.21
C THR A 603 -9.19 5.26 11.21
N GLY A 604 -8.66 4.12 10.75
CA GLY A 604 -7.72 3.31 11.50
C GLY A 604 -6.33 3.96 11.61
N HIS A 605 -5.64 3.69 12.72
CA HIS A 605 -4.29 4.22 12.97
C HIS A 605 -3.24 3.69 11.99
N ASP A 606 -3.53 2.59 11.30
CA ASP A 606 -2.68 1.95 10.30
C ASP A 606 -2.40 2.85 9.07
N ILE A 607 -3.28 3.82 8.79
CA ILE A 607 -3.10 4.78 7.69
C ILE A 607 -2.87 6.23 8.16
N LEU A 608 -2.51 6.42 9.44
CA LEU A 608 -2.16 7.72 10.01
C LEU A 608 -1.01 8.39 9.23
N PHE A 609 0.00 7.60 8.86
CA PHE A 609 1.16 8.10 8.11
C PHE A 609 0.86 8.27 6.61
N PHE A 610 0.14 7.33 5.99
CA PHE A 610 0.02 7.28 4.52
C PHE A 610 -1.05 8.18 3.95
N TRP A 611 -2.13 8.38 4.71
CA TRP A 611 -3.30 9.08 4.19
C TRP A 611 -3.59 10.37 4.94
N LEU A 612 -3.48 10.34 6.26
CA LEU A 612 -3.77 11.48 7.14
C LEU A 612 -2.69 12.57 7.05
N LEU A 613 -1.43 12.20 6.85
CA LEU A 613 -0.31 13.15 6.72
C LEU A 613 -0.29 13.86 5.36
N GLU A 614 -0.73 13.18 4.30
CA GLU A 614 -0.81 13.74 2.95
C GLU A 614 -2.08 14.61 2.73
N TRP A 615 -3.03 14.52 3.66
CA TRP A 615 -4.28 15.30 3.72
C TRP A 615 -4.04 16.70 4.27
#